data_AF-A0A2M8NNG2-F1
#
_entry.id   AF-A0A2M8NNG2-F1
#
_cell.length_a   1.000
_cell.length_b   1.000
_cell.length_c   1.000
_cell.angle_alpha   90.00
_cell.angle_beta   90.00
_cell.angle_gamma   90.00
#
_symmetry.space_group_name_H-M   'P 1'
#
loop_
_entity.id
_entity.type
_entity.pdbx_description
1 polymer ?
#
loop_
_entity_poly.entity_id
_entity_poly.type
_entity_poly.pdbx_seq_one_letter_code
_entity_poly.pdbx_strand_id
1 'polypeptide(L)'
;YPSLLFLDNAPKSDTFYAINANTYDMQSDLADFVRDNEYTVAREHLRADGWSLAKSTGQALLAKLMATGTQLGEYVNGKIYRGVLTGYNEAFVIDEATRNKLIAQDPRSAEVIKPFLAGREIKRYNPPIIENYLTYIPWSFEIEKYPAIFSHLDIFKDKLSARPEVK
;
A
#
# COMPACT_ATOMS: atom_id res chain seq x y z
N TYR A 1 -3.91 -4.38 14.33
CA TYR A 1 -3.70 -5.36 15.41
C TYR A 1 -4.19 -4.73 16.71
N PRO A 2 -5.00 -5.44 17.51
CA PRO A 2 -5.41 -4.94 18.82
C PRO A 2 -4.21 -4.81 19.75
N SER A 3 -4.22 -3.81 20.61
CA SER A 3 -3.23 -3.62 21.68
C SER A 3 -3.95 -3.61 23.01
N LEU A 4 -3.42 -4.37 23.98
CA LEU A 4 -3.91 -4.37 25.36
C LEU A 4 -2.95 -3.52 26.19
N LEU A 5 -3.50 -2.55 26.91
CA LEU A 5 -2.74 -1.68 27.80
C LEU A 5 -3.20 -1.93 29.23
N PHE A 6 -2.24 -2.30 30.08
CA PHE A 6 -2.46 -2.47 31.51
C PHE A 6 -1.83 -1.26 32.22
N LEU A 7 -2.60 -0.62 33.09
CA LEU A 7 -2.18 0.54 33.87
C LEU A 7 -2.39 0.23 35.35
N ASP A 8 -1.41 0.57 36.16
CA ASP A 8 -1.49 0.50 37.61
C ASP A 8 -1.22 1.87 38.25
N ASN A 9 -1.56 2.01 39.53
CA ASN A 9 -1.27 3.21 40.31
C ASN A 9 0.10 3.06 40.97
N ALA A 10 1.16 2.99 40.16
CA ALA A 10 2.54 2.93 40.60
C ALA A 10 3.25 4.30 40.50
N PRO A 11 4.39 4.49 41.19
CA PRO A 11 5.25 5.65 40.98
C PRO A 11 5.66 5.78 39.50
N LYS A 12 5.98 7.01 39.09
CA LYS A 12 6.42 7.27 37.71
C LYS A 12 7.70 6.48 37.41
N SER A 13 7.68 5.75 36.31
CA SER A 13 8.83 5.06 35.73
C SER A 13 9.19 5.67 34.38
N ASP A 14 10.50 5.62 34.05
CA ASP A 14 11.04 5.98 32.74
C ASP A 14 10.97 4.81 31.75
N THR A 15 10.55 3.63 32.21
CA THR A 15 10.37 2.44 31.39
C THR A 15 9.08 1.70 31.72
N PHE A 16 8.63 0.86 30.78
CA PHE A 16 7.50 -0.04 30.96
C PHE A 16 7.75 -1.36 30.22
N TYR A 17 6.98 -2.40 30.56
CA TYR A 17 7.06 -3.70 29.91
C TYR A 17 6.14 -3.77 28.69
N ALA A 18 6.65 -4.36 27.61
CA ALA A 18 5.89 -4.64 26.41
C ALA A 18 6.17 -6.07 25.94
N ILE A 19 5.20 -6.63 25.23
CA ILE A 19 5.32 -7.94 24.58
C ILE A 19 4.64 -7.88 23.21
N ASN A 20 5.25 -8.55 22.24
CA ASN A 20 4.59 -8.82 20.97
C ASN A 20 4.08 -10.27 21.00
N ALA A 21 2.76 -10.44 21.05
CA ALA A 21 2.12 -11.74 21.21
C ALA A 21 1.83 -12.45 19.86
N ASN A 22 2.48 -12.07 18.76
CA ASN A 22 2.25 -12.69 17.44
C ASN A 22 2.56 -14.20 17.42
N THR A 23 3.29 -14.71 18.41
CA THR A 23 3.69 -16.12 18.54
C THR A 23 2.98 -16.85 19.68
N TYR A 24 2.02 -16.22 20.37
CA TYR A 24 1.28 -16.90 21.43
C TYR A 24 0.32 -17.93 20.82
N ASP A 25 0.57 -19.20 21.08
CA ASP A 25 -0.17 -20.35 20.52
C ASP A 25 -1.32 -20.83 21.42
N MET A 26 -1.54 -20.16 22.57
CA MET A 26 -2.52 -20.52 23.60
C MET A 26 -2.31 -21.93 24.21
N GLN A 27 -1.15 -22.56 24.01
CA GLN A 27 -0.84 -23.86 24.61
C GLN A 27 -0.22 -23.71 26.01
N SER A 28 0.48 -22.61 26.25
CA SER A 28 1.09 -22.25 27.53
C SER A 28 0.23 -21.27 28.31
N ASP A 29 0.40 -21.24 29.63
CA ASP A 29 -0.20 -20.22 30.48
C ASP A 29 0.26 -18.82 30.02
N LEU A 30 -0.69 -17.90 29.91
CA LEU A 30 -0.41 -16.55 29.41
C LEU A 30 0.58 -15.80 30.32
N ALA A 31 0.52 -16.00 31.64
CA ALA A 31 1.41 -15.31 32.56
C ALA A 31 2.86 -15.79 32.39
N ASP A 32 3.06 -17.08 32.15
CA ASP A 32 4.39 -17.63 31.87
C ASP A 32 4.89 -17.16 30.50
N PHE A 33 4.04 -17.16 29.47
CA PHE A 33 4.40 -16.61 28.15
C PHE A 33 4.83 -15.14 28.24
N VAL A 34 4.09 -14.31 29.00
CA VAL A 34 4.43 -12.90 29.20
C VAL A 34 5.78 -12.77 29.90
N ARG A 35 5.99 -13.50 31.00
CA ARG A 35 7.25 -13.46 31.77
C ARG A 35 8.47 -13.83 30.93
N ASP A 36 8.32 -14.80 30.03
CA ASP A 36 9.43 -15.31 29.22
C ASP A 36 9.75 -14.42 28.00
N ASN A 37 8.82 -13.58 27.57
CA ASN A 37 8.91 -12.84 26.30
C ASN A 37 8.80 -11.32 26.44
N GLU A 38 8.51 -10.81 27.64
CA GLU A 38 8.46 -9.38 27.91
C GLU A 38 9.82 -8.72 27.68
N TYR A 39 9.77 -7.44 27.38
CA TYR A 39 10.96 -6.61 27.27
C TYR A 39 10.64 -5.19 27.71
N THR A 40 11.69 -4.52 28.19
CA THR A 40 11.60 -3.14 28.65
C THR A 40 11.64 -2.18 27.45
N VAL A 41 10.74 -1.18 27.49
CA VAL A 41 10.68 -0.08 26.53
C VAL A 41 10.81 1.23 27.28
N ALA A 42 11.56 2.18 26.72
CA ALA A 42 11.70 3.51 27.29
C ALA A 42 10.44 4.34 27.05
N ARG A 43 9.97 5.03 28.10
CA ARG A 43 8.75 5.87 28.06
C ARG A 43 8.86 7.01 27.05
N GLU A 44 10.06 7.52 26.81
CA GLU A 44 10.34 8.55 25.80
C GLU A 44 9.94 8.16 24.37
N HIS A 45 9.78 6.86 24.09
CA HIS A 45 9.30 6.34 22.80
C HIS A 45 7.77 6.40 22.65
N LEU A 46 7.03 6.78 23.70
CA LEU A 46 5.59 7.05 23.66
C LEU A 46 5.34 8.52 23.31
N ARG A 47 5.68 8.89 22.07
CA ARG A 47 5.60 10.28 21.60
C ARG A 47 4.19 10.61 21.10
N ALA A 48 3.88 11.91 21.00
CA ALA A 48 2.57 12.37 20.56
C ALA A 48 2.30 12.05 19.06
N ASP A 49 3.35 11.96 18.26
CA ASP A 49 3.33 11.59 16.84
C ASP A 49 3.28 10.07 16.61
N GLY A 50 3.49 9.27 17.65
CA GLY A 50 3.37 7.82 17.59
C GLY A 50 4.09 7.10 18.73
N TRP A 51 3.63 5.90 19.03
CA TRP A 51 4.23 5.04 20.05
C TRP A 51 5.10 3.98 19.38
N SER A 52 6.35 3.87 19.86
CA SER A 52 7.22 2.77 19.46
C SER A 52 7.37 1.77 20.59
N LEU A 53 6.72 0.62 20.43
CA LEU A 53 6.78 -0.49 21.39
C LEU A 53 7.87 -1.52 21.00
N ALA A 54 8.84 -1.15 20.17
CA ALA A 54 9.89 -2.10 19.77
C ALA A 54 10.93 -2.28 20.88
N LYS A 55 11.57 -3.45 20.90
CA LYS A 55 12.73 -3.74 21.76
C LYS A 55 13.81 -2.66 21.60
N SER A 56 14.49 -2.32 22.68
CA SER A 56 15.59 -1.35 22.71
C SER A 56 16.68 -1.63 21.67
N THR A 57 17.02 -2.91 21.44
CA THR A 57 17.97 -3.32 20.38
C THR A 57 17.51 -2.92 18.98
N GLY A 58 16.21 -3.06 18.69
CA GLY A 58 15.63 -2.65 17.41
C GLY A 58 15.64 -1.14 17.23
N GLN A 59 15.36 -0.39 18.31
CA GLN A 59 15.45 1.08 18.32
C GLN A 59 16.88 1.57 18.11
N ALA A 60 17.85 0.99 18.82
CA ALA A 60 19.26 1.33 18.66
C ALA A 60 19.75 1.06 17.23
N LEU A 61 19.31 -0.06 16.63
CA LEU A 61 19.60 -0.36 15.23
C LEU A 61 18.96 0.67 14.29
N LEU A 62 17.69 1.01 14.49
CA LEU A 62 17.00 2.02 13.70
C LEU A 62 17.69 3.37 13.79
N ALA A 63 18.03 3.83 15.00
CA ALA A 63 18.74 5.08 15.23
C ALA A 63 20.11 5.09 14.52
N LYS A 64 20.85 3.98 14.58
CA LYS A 64 22.11 3.83 13.84
C LYS A 64 21.88 3.93 12.32
N LEU A 65 20.88 3.23 11.78
CA LEU A 65 20.55 3.28 10.36
C LEU A 65 20.14 4.69 9.92
N MET A 66 19.35 5.41 10.73
CA MET A 66 18.95 6.79 10.45
C MET A 66 20.12 7.79 10.53
N ALA A 67 21.12 7.52 11.39
CA ALA A 67 22.30 8.38 11.51
C ALA A 67 23.31 8.19 10.37
N THR A 68 23.34 7.01 9.74
CA THR A 68 24.31 6.69 8.67
C THR A 68 23.71 6.65 7.27
N GLY A 69 22.42 6.38 7.16
CA GLY A 69 21.73 6.18 5.89
C GLY A 69 20.99 7.43 5.40
N THR A 70 20.83 7.54 4.09
CA THR A 70 19.96 8.55 3.47
C THR A 70 18.50 8.18 3.72
N GLN A 71 17.71 9.14 4.21
CA GLN A 71 16.29 8.90 4.45
C GLN A 71 15.56 8.76 3.10
N LEU A 72 14.52 7.92 3.06
CA LEU A 72 13.73 7.76 1.83
C LEU A 72 13.17 9.11 1.33
N GLY A 73 12.76 9.98 2.25
CA GLY A 73 12.29 11.32 1.94
C GLY A 73 13.33 12.16 1.19
N GLU A 74 14.61 12.08 1.56
CA GLU A 74 15.69 12.75 0.83
C GLU A 74 15.89 12.11 -0.55
N TYR A 75 15.86 10.77 -0.62
CA TYR A 75 16.03 10.04 -1.89
C TYR A 75 14.96 10.40 -2.93
N VAL A 76 13.73 10.64 -2.50
CA VAL A 76 12.61 11.02 -3.38
C VAL A 76 12.32 12.53 -3.39
N ASN A 77 13.19 13.36 -2.79
CA ASN A 77 12.98 14.80 -2.63
C ASN A 77 11.59 15.16 -2.05
N GLY A 78 11.12 14.38 -1.08
CA GLY A 78 9.82 14.53 -0.44
C GLY A 78 8.61 14.18 -1.32
N LYS A 79 8.83 13.73 -2.55
CA LYS A 79 7.76 13.47 -3.52
C LYS A 79 7.28 12.02 -3.42
N ILE A 80 6.20 11.84 -2.65
CA ILE A 80 5.47 10.58 -2.58
C ILE A 80 4.15 10.75 -3.33
N TYR A 81 4.00 10.03 -4.45
CA TYR A 81 2.80 10.10 -5.26
C TYR A 81 1.89 8.91 -4.95
N ARG A 82 0.58 9.18 -4.87
CA ARG A 82 -0.40 8.12 -5.09
C ARG A 82 -0.32 7.71 -6.56
N GLY A 83 -0.32 6.41 -6.86
CA GLY A 83 -0.25 5.90 -8.24
C GLY A 83 -1.43 6.36 -9.13
N VAL A 84 -1.56 5.77 -10.31
CA VAL A 84 -2.62 6.15 -11.26
C VAL A 84 -3.99 5.75 -10.72
N LEU A 85 -4.87 6.74 -10.54
CA LEU A 85 -6.27 6.52 -10.19
C LEU A 85 -7.09 6.40 -11.47
N THR A 86 -7.63 5.22 -11.72
CA THR A 86 -8.48 4.95 -12.90
C THR A 86 -9.91 5.47 -12.72
N GLY A 87 -10.32 5.66 -11.45
CA GLY A 87 -11.64 6.00 -10.92
C GLY A 87 -12.83 5.12 -11.34
N TYR A 88 -12.64 4.13 -12.20
CA TYR A 88 -13.52 2.96 -12.34
C TYR A 88 -12.75 1.78 -12.96
N ASN A 89 -12.17 0.93 -12.11
CA ASN A 89 -11.24 -0.11 -12.56
C ASN A 89 -11.83 -1.04 -13.62
N GLU A 90 -13.11 -1.44 -13.50
CA GLU A 90 -13.73 -2.40 -14.41
C GLU A 90 -13.80 -1.93 -15.88
N ALA A 91 -13.85 -0.61 -16.11
CA ALA A 91 -13.88 -0.06 -17.46
C ALA A 91 -12.47 0.10 -18.06
N PHE A 92 -11.52 0.59 -17.25
CA PHE A 92 -10.20 0.99 -17.75
C PHE A 92 -9.13 -0.08 -17.58
N VAL A 93 -9.27 -1.01 -16.64
CA VAL A 93 -8.33 -2.11 -16.44
C VAL A 93 -8.86 -3.34 -17.16
N ILE A 94 -8.14 -3.77 -18.19
CA ILE A 94 -8.51 -4.87 -19.07
C ILE A 94 -7.47 -5.99 -19.00
N ASP A 95 -7.90 -7.22 -19.26
CA ASP A 95 -7.02 -8.37 -19.38
C ASP A 95 -6.35 -8.44 -20.77
N GLU A 96 -5.42 -9.38 -20.93
CA GLU A 96 -4.73 -9.60 -22.20
C GLU A 96 -5.69 -9.98 -23.33
N ALA A 97 -6.73 -10.76 -23.05
CA ALA A 97 -7.72 -11.19 -24.04
C ALA A 97 -8.50 -9.99 -24.60
N THR A 98 -8.97 -9.10 -23.73
CA THR A 98 -9.68 -7.87 -24.09
C THR A 98 -8.75 -6.92 -24.83
N ARG A 99 -7.50 -6.75 -24.38
CA ARG A 99 -6.49 -5.98 -25.11
C ARG A 99 -6.34 -6.47 -26.56
N ASN A 100 -6.16 -7.78 -26.74
CA ASN A 100 -5.94 -8.36 -28.06
C ASN A 100 -7.16 -8.17 -28.97
N LYS A 101 -8.37 -8.32 -28.41
CA LYS A 101 -9.62 -8.05 -29.13
C LYS A 101 -9.73 -6.59 -29.58
N LEU A 102 -9.42 -5.64 -28.71
CA LEU A 102 -9.50 -4.20 -29.02
C LEU A 102 -8.49 -3.80 -30.10
N ILE A 103 -7.25 -4.30 -30.02
CA ILE A 103 -6.20 -4.04 -31.02
C ILE A 103 -6.54 -4.69 -32.36
N ALA A 104 -7.16 -5.88 -32.36
CA ALA A 104 -7.59 -6.54 -33.60
C ALA A 104 -8.73 -5.78 -34.30
N GLN A 105 -9.62 -5.16 -33.54
CA GLN A 105 -10.72 -4.34 -34.07
C GLN A 105 -10.24 -2.97 -34.57
N ASP A 106 -9.35 -2.34 -33.81
CA ASP A 106 -8.74 -1.06 -34.15
C ASP A 106 -7.27 -1.06 -33.70
N PRO A 107 -6.31 -1.21 -34.64
CA PRO A 107 -4.88 -1.24 -34.32
C PRO A 107 -4.38 0.00 -33.55
N ARG A 108 -5.06 1.15 -33.69
CA ARG A 108 -4.71 2.38 -32.96
C ARG A 108 -4.92 2.24 -31.45
N SER A 109 -5.79 1.33 -31.01
CA SER A 109 -6.00 1.00 -29.59
C SER A 109 -4.70 0.70 -28.85
N ALA A 110 -3.68 0.16 -29.53
CA ALA A 110 -2.38 -0.11 -28.95
C ALA A 110 -1.66 1.16 -28.43
N GLU A 111 -2.00 2.34 -28.95
CA GLU A 111 -1.41 3.61 -28.54
C GLU A 111 -1.83 4.01 -27.11
N VAL A 112 -3.07 3.67 -26.72
CA VAL A 112 -3.65 4.06 -25.42
C VAL A 112 -3.63 2.94 -24.38
N ILE A 113 -3.52 1.69 -24.81
CA ILE A 113 -3.42 0.55 -23.89
C ILE A 113 -1.98 0.43 -23.37
N LYS A 114 -1.80 0.58 -22.06
CA LYS A 114 -0.50 0.49 -21.39
C LYS A 114 -0.46 -0.67 -20.40
N PRO A 115 0.69 -1.35 -20.21
CA PRO A 115 0.88 -2.29 -19.11
C PRO A 115 0.47 -1.69 -17.77
N PHE A 116 -0.22 -2.46 -16.93
CA PHE A 116 -0.69 -2.01 -15.62
C PHE A 116 -0.34 -3.01 -14.53
N LEU A 117 0.16 -2.48 -13.42
CA LEU A 117 0.46 -3.24 -12.21
C LEU A 117 -0.35 -2.64 -11.06
N ALA A 118 -1.15 -3.47 -10.41
CA ALA A 118 -1.76 -3.12 -9.13
C ALA A 118 -0.84 -3.58 -7.97
N GLY A 119 -1.18 -3.15 -6.76
CA GLY A 119 -0.37 -3.44 -5.57
C GLY A 119 -0.24 -4.95 -5.27
N ARG A 120 -1.20 -5.77 -5.73
CA ARG A 120 -1.21 -7.22 -5.49
C ARG A 120 -0.20 -7.98 -6.37
N GLU A 121 0.14 -7.45 -7.54
CA GLU A 121 1.12 -8.03 -8.47
C GLU A 121 2.56 -7.71 -8.05
N ILE A 122 2.77 -6.72 -7.17
CA ILE A 122 4.08 -6.36 -6.64
C ILE A 122 4.38 -7.20 -5.40
N LYS A 123 5.26 -8.19 -5.55
CA LYS A 123 5.72 -9.06 -4.46
C LYS A 123 7.16 -8.75 -4.07
N ARG A 124 7.47 -8.92 -2.78
CA ARG A 124 8.82 -8.66 -2.25
C ARG A 124 9.84 -9.55 -2.97
N TYR A 125 10.88 -8.92 -3.52
CA TYR A 125 11.99 -9.58 -4.23
C TYR A 125 11.61 -10.42 -5.46
N ASN A 126 10.41 -10.21 -6.02
CA ASN A 126 9.98 -10.91 -7.23
C ASN A 126 9.79 -9.91 -8.37
N PRO A 127 10.22 -10.23 -9.61
CA PRO A 127 9.84 -9.43 -10.76
C PRO A 127 8.30 -9.42 -10.90
N PRO A 128 7.68 -8.25 -11.18
CA PRO A 128 6.25 -8.20 -11.38
C PRO A 128 5.86 -8.88 -12.69
N ILE A 129 4.72 -9.58 -12.66
CA ILE A 129 4.12 -10.17 -13.86
C ILE A 129 2.98 -9.24 -14.31
N ILE A 130 3.00 -8.86 -15.58
CA ILE A 130 2.00 -7.98 -16.18
C ILE A 130 0.89 -8.86 -16.76
N GLU A 131 -0.24 -8.91 -16.08
CA GLU A 131 -1.44 -9.63 -16.54
C GLU A 131 -2.56 -8.68 -16.95
N ASN A 132 -2.48 -7.43 -16.51
CA ASN A 132 -3.49 -6.40 -16.69
C ASN A 132 -2.92 -5.22 -17.48
N TYR A 133 -3.82 -4.55 -18.18
CA TYR A 133 -3.52 -3.38 -19.00
C TYR A 133 -4.49 -2.27 -18.65
N LEU A 134 -4.00 -1.04 -18.70
CA LEU A 134 -4.78 0.17 -18.49
C LEU A 134 -5.04 0.83 -19.84
N THR A 135 -6.30 1.06 -20.16
CA THR A 135 -6.70 1.98 -21.22
C THR A 135 -6.52 3.41 -20.71
N TYR A 136 -5.38 4.03 -21.02
CA TYR A 136 -5.04 5.36 -20.53
C TYR A 136 -5.68 6.46 -21.38
N ILE A 137 -6.73 7.08 -20.85
CA ILE A 137 -7.49 8.13 -21.53
C ILE A 137 -7.52 9.38 -20.65
N PRO A 138 -6.78 10.44 -21.01
CA PRO A 138 -6.88 11.73 -20.34
C PRO A 138 -8.23 12.41 -20.65
N TRP A 139 -8.63 13.40 -19.84
CA TRP A 139 -9.93 14.08 -20.00
C TRP A 139 -10.11 14.76 -21.37
N SER A 140 -9.07 15.39 -21.91
CA SER A 140 -9.11 16.09 -23.20
C SER A 140 -8.80 15.17 -24.39
N PHE A 141 -9.10 13.88 -24.29
CA PHE A 141 -8.76 12.88 -25.31
C PHE A 141 -9.84 12.78 -26.39
N GLU A 142 -9.43 12.82 -27.66
CA GLU A 142 -10.30 12.62 -28.81
C GLU A 142 -10.64 11.13 -28.97
N ILE A 143 -11.53 10.64 -28.10
CA ILE A 143 -11.91 9.22 -28.02
C ILE A 143 -12.60 8.72 -29.30
N GLU A 144 -13.19 9.63 -30.07
CA GLU A 144 -13.83 9.34 -31.36
C GLU A 144 -12.84 8.80 -32.39
N LYS A 145 -11.54 9.08 -32.23
CA LYS A 145 -10.47 8.53 -33.06
C LYS A 145 -10.16 7.05 -32.77
N TYR A 146 -10.75 6.48 -31.72
CA TYR A 146 -10.51 5.12 -31.22
C TYR A 146 -11.85 4.37 -31.05
N PRO A 147 -12.55 4.01 -32.14
CA PRO A 147 -13.90 3.46 -32.10
C PRO A 147 -14.04 2.16 -31.28
N ALA A 148 -13.02 1.30 -31.27
CA ALA A 148 -13.05 0.06 -30.47
C ALA A 148 -13.04 0.36 -28.97
N ILE A 149 -12.17 1.29 -28.55
CA ILE A 149 -12.09 1.73 -27.16
C ILE A 149 -13.38 2.46 -26.75
N PHE A 150 -13.89 3.33 -27.60
CA PHE A 150 -15.16 4.03 -27.36
C PHE A 150 -16.30 3.02 -27.12
N SER A 151 -16.44 2.04 -28.01
CA SER A 151 -17.47 0.99 -27.90
C SER A 151 -17.33 0.16 -26.62
N HIS A 152 -16.11 -0.13 -26.18
CA HIS A 152 -15.85 -0.82 -24.91
C HIS A 152 -16.27 0.02 -23.71
N LEU A 153 -15.96 1.31 -23.70
CA LEU A 153 -16.30 2.20 -22.59
C LEU A 153 -17.78 2.59 -22.55
N ASP A 154 -18.47 2.59 -23.68
CA ASP A 154 -19.90 2.91 -23.77
C ASP A 154 -20.75 1.90 -22.98
N ILE A 155 -20.30 0.64 -22.84
CA ILE A 155 -20.91 -0.38 -21.97
C ILE A 155 -20.98 0.10 -20.51
N PHE A 156 -20.02 0.92 -20.09
CA PHE A 156 -19.91 1.43 -18.72
C PHE A 156 -20.40 2.87 -18.58
N LYS A 157 -21.03 3.46 -19.61
CA LYS A 157 -21.41 4.88 -19.67
C LYS A 157 -22.16 5.38 -18.43
N ASP A 158 -23.12 4.61 -17.93
CA ASP A 158 -23.91 4.99 -16.75
C ASP A 158 -23.03 5.10 -15.50
N LYS A 159 -22.07 4.18 -15.33
CA LYS A 159 -21.11 4.21 -14.21
C LYS A 159 -20.07 5.31 -14.39
N LEU A 160 -19.64 5.56 -15.63
CA LEU A 160 -18.63 6.56 -15.95
C LEU A 160 -19.17 7.99 -15.85
N SER A 161 -20.44 8.22 -16.18
CA SER A 161 -21.11 9.53 -16.09
C SER A 161 -21.35 9.99 -14.66
N ALA A 162 -21.46 9.06 -13.70
CA ALA A 162 -21.59 9.36 -12.29
C ALA A 162 -20.27 9.71 -11.59
N ARG A 163 -19.15 9.79 -12.33
CA ARG A 163 -17.82 9.98 -11.73
C ARG A 163 -17.59 11.45 -11.37
N PRO A 164 -17.17 11.75 -10.12
CA PRO A 164 -16.65 13.07 -9.80
C PRO A 164 -15.33 13.28 -10.54
N GLU A 165 -15.08 14.51 -11.01
CA GLU A 165 -13.77 14.90 -11.55
C GLU A 165 -12.68 14.58 -10.51
N VAL A 166 -11.73 13.73 -10.90
CA VAL A 166 -10.50 13.54 -10.11
C VAL A 166 -9.57 14.68 -10.51
N LYS A 167 -9.69 15.81 -9.78
CA LYS A 167 -8.72 16.92 -9.84
C LYS A 167 -7.39 16.53 -9.21
#